data_AF-A0A966MGM7-F1
#
_entry.id   AF-A0A966MGM7-F1
#
_cell.length_a   1.000
_cell.length_b   1.000
_cell.length_c   1.000
_cell.angle_alpha   90.00
_cell.angle_beta   90.00
_cell.angle_gamma   90.00
#
_symmetry.space_group_name_H-M   'P 1'
#
loop_
_entity.id
_entity.type
_entity.pdbx_description
1 polymer ?
#
loop_
_entity_poly.entity_id
_entity_poly.type
_entity_poly.pdbx_seq_one_letter_code
_entity_poly.pdbx_strand_id
1 'polypeptide(L)'
;CFPIAIQIPVFIALYWVLLSTVEMRNAPWILWVHDLSAKDPFYILPVLMTLTTLLQTWLNPTPPDPVQAKLMWIMPLAFSVMFFVFPAGLVLYWLTNNILSIAQQWLINKQMGVLGK
;
A
#
# COMPACT_ATOMS: atom_id res chain seq x y z
N CYS A 1 1.84 6.44 16.00
CA CYS A 1 3.01 6.99 15.26
C CYS A 1 4.20 6.03 15.21
N PHE A 2 4.42 5.16 16.21
CA PHE A 2 5.55 4.22 16.24
C PHE A 2 5.73 3.33 14.96
N PRO A 3 4.66 2.79 14.34
CA PRO A 3 4.81 2.00 13.11
C PRO A 3 5.35 2.81 11.93
N ILE A 4 4.95 4.09 11.83
CA ILE A 4 5.36 4.99 10.74
C ILE A 4 6.86 5.30 10.84
N ALA A 5 7.40 5.42 12.06
CA ALA A 5 8.81 5.70 12.28
C ALA A 5 9.73 4.59 11.74
N ILE A 6 9.28 3.33 11.78
CA ILE A 6 10.01 2.19 11.24
C ILE A 6 9.75 2.01 9.73
N GLN A 7 8.54 2.34 9.27
CA GLN A 7 8.15 2.22 7.86
C GLN A 7 8.92 3.18 6.94
N ILE A 8 9.16 4.42 7.39
CA ILE A 8 9.80 5.46 6.55
C ILE A 8 11.22 5.06 6.11
N PRO A 9 12.12 4.60 6.99
CA PRO A 9 13.45 4.13 6.57
C PRO A 9 13.41 3.01 5.54
N VAL A 10 12.51 2.03 5.70
CA VAL A 10 12.35 0.90 4.77
C VAL A 10 11.88 1.39 3.40
N PHE A 11 10.91 2.31 3.38
CA PHE A 11 10.41 2.92 2.15
C PHE A 11 11.53 3.67 1.40
N ILE A 12 12.30 4.49 2.11
CA ILE A 12 13.42 5.24 1.53
C ILE A 12 14.47 4.28 0.97
N ALA A 13 14.84 3.25 1.73
CA ALA A 13 15.81 2.26 1.27
C ALA A 13 15.34 1.56 -0.02
N LEU A 14 14.09 1.11 -0.08
CA LEU A 14 13.53 0.48 -1.27
C LEU A 14 13.48 1.42 -2.47
N TYR A 15 13.08 2.68 -2.27
CA TYR A 15 13.07 3.69 -3.31
C TYR A 15 14.46 3.91 -3.90
N TRP A 16 15.48 4.07 -3.05
CA TRP A 16 16.86 4.24 -3.52
C TRP A 16 17.42 2.99 -4.17
N VAL A 17 17.12 1.79 -3.67
CA VAL A 17 17.55 0.53 -4.27
C VAL A 17 16.97 0.38 -5.68
N LEU A 18 15.68 0.64 -5.86
CA LEU A 18 15.02 0.56 -7.18
C LEU A 18 15.58 1.55 -8.20
N LEU A 19 16.08 2.71 -7.75
CA LEU A 19 16.68 3.73 -8.62
C LEU A 19 18.18 3.54 -8.87
N SER A 20 18.91 3.01 -7.88
CA SER A 20 20.37 2.92 -7.91
C SER A 20 20.88 1.62 -8.53
N THR A 21 20.06 0.57 -8.51
CA THR A 21 20.43 -0.73 -9.10
C THR A 21 20.20 -0.70 -10.61
N VAL A 22 21.27 -0.93 -11.36
CA VAL A 22 21.23 -0.98 -12.83
C VAL A 22 20.38 -2.14 -13.35
N GLU A 23 20.32 -3.24 -12.60
CA GLU A 23 19.54 -4.44 -12.91
C GLU A 23 18.02 -4.22 -12.83
N MET A 24 17.56 -3.21 -12.09
CA MET A 24 16.13 -2.89 -11.96
C MET A 24 15.61 -2.02 -13.11
N ARG A 25 16.51 -1.45 -13.93
CA ARG A 25 16.11 -0.67 -15.10
C ARG A 25 15.59 -1.60 -16.19
N ASN A 26 14.37 -1.33 -16.67
CA ASN A 26 13.68 -2.21 -17.62
C ASN A 26 13.50 -3.64 -17.10
N ALA A 27 13.47 -3.85 -15.78
CA ALA A 27 13.18 -5.16 -15.22
C ALA A 27 11.69 -5.47 -15.43
N PRO A 28 11.35 -6.47 -16.27
CA PRO A 28 9.96 -6.83 -16.49
C PRO A 28 9.43 -7.63 -15.30
N TRP A 29 8.14 -7.47 -14.99
CA TRP A 29 7.48 -8.28 -13.98
C TRP A 29 6.40 -9.16 -14.58
N ILE A 30 5.20 -8.64 -14.79
CA ILE A 30 4.08 -9.41 -15.33
C ILE A 30 3.21 -8.56 -16.25
N LEU A 31 2.69 -9.19 -17.31
CA LEU A 31 1.73 -8.63 -18.25
C LEU A 31 2.16 -7.26 -18.83
N TRP A 32 1.71 -6.16 -18.23
CA TRP A 32 1.93 -4.79 -18.70
C TRP A 32 3.10 -4.07 -18.01
N VAL A 33 3.64 -4.64 -16.93
CA VAL A 33 4.75 -4.05 -16.18
C VAL A 33 6.07 -4.48 -16.81
N HIS A 34 6.63 -3.59 -17.63
CA HIS A 34 7.89 -3.83 -18.35
C HIS A 34 9.11 -3.13 -17.72
N ASP A 35 8.90 -2.24 -16.76
CA ASP A 35 9.96 -1.59 -15.99
C ASP A 35 9.50 -1.33 -14.55
N LEU A 36 10.20 -1.93 -13.59
CA LEU A 36 9.93 -1.76 -12.16
C LEU A 36 10.51 -0.46 -11.58
N SER A 37 11.50 0.14 -12.23
CA SER A 37 12.13 1.40 -11.81
C SER A 37 11.36 2.63 -12.31
N ALA A 38 10.57 2.47 -13.38
CA ALA A 38 9.70 3.51 -13.92
C ALA A 38 8.28 3.49 -13.32
N LYS A 39 7.51 4.55 -13.54
CA LYS A 39 6.08 4.61 -13.20
C LYS A 39 5.27 3.63 -14.05
N ASP A 40 4.18 3.10 -13.51
CA ASP A 40 3.25 2.24 -14.27
C ASP A 40 2.57 3.06 -15.38
N PRO A 41 2.76 2.71 -16.68
CA PRO A 41 2.18 3.46 -17.79
C PRO A 41 0.64 3.40 -17.83
N PHE A 42 0.03 2.36 -17.27
CA PHE A 42 -1.41 2.17 -17.25
C PHE A 42 -2.06 2.52 -15.91
N TYR A 43 -1.25 2.88 -14.90
CA TYR A 43 -1.71 3.21 -13.55
C TYR A 43 -2.58 2.13 -12.88
N ILE A 44 -2.50 0.87 -13.34
CA ILE A 44 -3.28 -0.24 -12.80
C ILE A 44 -2.82 -0.56 -11.38
N LEU A 45 -1.50 -0.58 -11.14
CA LEU A 45 -0.93 -0.86 -9.81
C LEU A 45 -1.34 0.18 -8.77
N PRO A 46 -1.22 1.50 -9.01
CA PRO A 46 -1.71 2.52 -8.08
C PRO A 46 -3.21 2.43 -7.80
N VAL A 47 -4.04 2.09 -8.79
CA VAL A 47 -5.48 1.91 -8.60
C VAL A 47 -5.76 0.71 -7.71
N LEU A 48 -5.13 -0.44 -7.96
CA LEU A 48 -5.25 -1.63 -7.09
C LEU A 48 -4.76 -1.35 -5.67
N MET A 49 -3.66 -0.61 -5.53
CA MET A 49 -3.15 -0.18 -4.23
C MET A 49 -4.15 0.72 -3.50
N THR A 50 -4.80 1.65 -4.21
CA THR A 50 -5.84 2.52 -3.63
C THR A 50 -7.03 1.68 -3.14
N LEU A 51 -7.53 0.75 -3.96
CA LEU A 51 -8.65 -0.12 -3.62
C LEU A 51 -8.34 -1.02 -2.41
N THR A 52 -7.16 -1.63 -2.39
CA THR A 52 -6.73 -2.46 -1.26
C THR A 52 -6.57 -1.64 0.01
N THR A 53 -6.02 -0.43 -0.07
CA THR A 53 -5.89 0.44 1.11
C THR A 53 -7.26 0.86 1.67
N LEU A 54 -8.24 1.15 0.81
CA LEU A 54 -9.60 1.42 1.26
C LEU A 54 -10.25 0.20 1.91
N LEU A 55 -10.03 -1.00 1.35
CA LEU A 55 -10.50 -2.25 1.94
C LEU A 55 -9.86 -2.50 3.32
N GLN A 56 -8.56 -2.23 3.46
CA GLN A 56 -7.86 -2.34 4.73
C GLN A 56 -8.42 -1.37 5.77
N THR A 57 -8.67 -0.12 5.40
CA THR A 57 -9.30 0.88 6.29
C THR A 57 -10.68 0.43 6.74
N TRP A 58 -11.46 -0.19 5.85
CA TRP A 58 -12.79 -0.71 6.19
C TRP A 58 -12.73 -1.89 7.18
N LEU A 59 -11.69 -2.73 7.12
CA LEU A 59 -11.49 -3.83 8.07
C LEU A 59 -10.99 -3.39 9.45
N ASN A 60 -10.50 -2.15 9.56
CA ASN A 60 -9.99 -1.59 10.80
C ASN A 60 -11.15 -1.00 11.63
N PRO A 61 -11.18 -1.23 12.95
CA PRO A 61 -12.23 -0.69 13.81
C PRO A 61 -12.20 0.85 13.81
N THR A 62 -13.37 1.46 13.66
CA THR A 62 -13.50 2.93 13.65
C THR A 62 -13.29 3.50 15.06
N PRO A 63 -12.48 4.56 15.22
CA PRO A 63 -12.29 5.25 16.50
C PRO A 63 -13.61 5.85 17.01
N PRO A 64 -13.77 6.01 18.33
CA PRO A 64 -14.97 6.61 18.93
C PRO A 64 -15.15 8.10 18.56
N ASP A 65 -14.07 8.81 18.20
CA ASP A 65 -14.13 10.24 17.86
C ASP A 65 -14.44 10.48 16.36
N PRO A 66 -15.46 11.31 16.02
CA PRO A 66 -15.93 11.50 14.65
C PRO A 66 -14.91 12.23 13.74
N VAL A 67 -14.03 13.05 14.32
CA VAL A 67 -12.95 13.72 13.57
C VAL A 67 -11.86 12.71 13.19
N GLN A 68 -11.49 11.82 14.12
CA GLN A 68 -10.47 10.80 13.86
C GLN A 68 -10.97 9.75 12.86
N ALA A 69 -12.26 9.37 12.94
CA ALA A 69 -12.89 8.49 11.96
C ALA A 69 -12.77 9.05 10.54
N LYS A 70 -13.07 10.35 10.31
CA LYS A 70 -12.92 10.99 8.99
C LYS A 70 -11.47 10.98 8.51
N LEU A 71 -10.51 11.27 9.39
CA LEU A 71 -9.09 11.25 9.05
C LEU A 71 -8.60 9.86 8.65
N MET A 72 -9.13 8.78 9.24
CA MET A 72 -8.78 7.40 8.84
C MET A 72 -9.17 7.04 7.41
N TRP A 73 -10.19 7.71 6.84
CA TRP A 73 -10.56 7.54 5.44
C TRP A 73 -9.78 8.47 4.52
N ILE A 74 -9.58 9.73 4.93
CA ILE A 74 -8.94 10.76 4.12
C ILE A 74 -7.43 10.52 3.97
N MET A 75 -6.75 10.16 5.05
CA MET A 75 -5.30 9.95 5.06
C MET A 75 -4.84 8.89 4.04
N PRO A 76 -5.34 7.65 4.06
CA PRO A 76 -4.92 6.64 3.10
C PRO A 76 -5.27 7.02 1.66
N LEU A 77 -6.39 7.71 1.43
CA LEU A 77 -6.76 8.18 0.10
C LEU A 77 -5.73 9.18 -0.44
N ALA A 78 -5.36 10.17 0.37
CA ALA A 78 -4.36 11.18 -0.01
C ALA A 78 -2.99 10.53 -0.30
N PHE A 79 -2.55 9.60 0.55
CA PHE A 79 -1.33 8.84 0.29
C PHE A 79 -1.44 8.02 -0.99
N SER A 80 -2.55 7.33 -1.23
CA SER A 80 -2.74 6.49 -2.42
C SER A 80 -2.65 7.31 -3.72
N VAL A 81 -3.19 8.53 -3.75
CA VAL A 81 -3.05 9.44 -4.91
C VAL A 81 -1.59 9.85 -5.13
N MET A 82 -0.83 10.06 -4.07
CA MET A 82 0.60 10.37 -4.17
C MET A 82 1.41 9.22 -4.81
N PHE A 83 1.02 7.96 -4.62
CA PHE A 83 1.72 6.79 -5.19
C PHE A 83 1.64 6.71 -6.74
N PHE A 84 0.81 7.52 -7.40
CA PHE A 84 0.74 7.57 -8.87
C PHE A 84 2.01 8.10 -9.55
N VAL A 85 2.86 8.84 -8.82
CA VAL A 85 4.12 9.37 -9.36
C VAL A 85 5.34 8.52 -8.99
N PHE A 86 5.16 7.46 -8.20
CA PHE A 86 6.25 6.61 -7.74
C PHE A 86 6.55 5.44 -8.69
N PRO A 87 7.75 4.85 -8.61
CA PRO A 87 8.12 3.65 -9.37
C PRO A 87 7.15 2.48 -9.12
N ALA A 88 6.85 1.72 -10.19
CA ALA A 88 5.94 0.58 -10.15
C ALA A 88 6.39 -0.49 -9.15
N GLY A 89 7.71 -0.72 -8.99
CA GLY A 89 8.24 -1.65 -8.00
C GLY A 89 7.93 -1.26 -6.56
N LEU A 90 7.95 0.04 -6.25
CA LEU A 90 7.61 0.55 -4.93
C LEU A 90 6.10 0.41 -4.64
N VAL A 91 5.28 0.71 -5.65
CA VAL A 91 3.82 0.53 -5.57
C VAL A 91 3.48 -0.95 -5.39
N LEU A 92 4.16 -1.83 -6.13
CA LEU A 92 3.97 -3.28 -6.04
C LEU A 92 4.35 -3.83 -4.66
N TYR A 93 5.47 -3.38 -4.09
CA TYR A 93 5.85 -3.71 -2.72
C TYR A 93 4.75 -3.32 -1.74
N TRP A 94 4.21 -2.10 -1.88
CA TRP A 94 3.17 -1.61 -0.98
C TRP A 94 1.87 -2.40 -1.13
N LEU A 95 1.44 -2.67 -2.37
CA LEU A 95 0.27 -3.49 -2.67
C LEU A 95 0.39 -4.89 -2.03
N THR A 96 1.55 -5.53 -2.18
CA THR A 96 1.79 -6.87 -1.63
C THR A 96 1.71 -6.87 -0.10
N ASN A 97 2.36 -5.90 0.56
CA ASN A 97 2.27 -5.78 2.02
C ASN A 97 0.85 -5.49 2.49
N ASN A 98 0.10 -4.68 1.75
CA ASN A 98 -1.29 -4.36 2.09
C ASN A 98 -2.17 -5.62 2.02
N ILE A 99 -2.05 -6.39 0.95
CA ILE A 99 -2.78 -7.66 0.79
C ILE A 99 -2.46 -8.63 1.94
N LEU A 100 -1.19 -8.80 2.30
CA LEU A 100 -0.79 -9.65 3.44
C LEU A 100 -1.37 -9.13 4.75
N SER A 101 -1.33 -7.82 4.97
CA SER A 101 -1.88 -7.20 6.17
C SER A 101 -3.40 -7.36 6.26
N ILE A 102 -4.12 -7.24 5.14
CA ILE A 102 -5.56 -7.52 5.04
C ILE A 102 -5.84 -8.98 5.39
N ALA A 103 -5.08 -9.92 4.81
CA ALA A 103 -5.24 -11.34 5.10
C ALA A 103 -5.02 -11.63 6.59
N GLN A 104 -3.97 -11.06 7.18
CA GLN A 104 -3.71 -11.15 8.62
C GLN A 104 -4.86 -10.54 9.44
N GLN A 105 -5.30 -9.33 9.10
CA GLN A 105 -6.38 -8.65 9.81
C GLN A 105 -7.69 -9.42 9.73
N TRP A 106 -7.99 -10.01 8.57
CA TRP A 106 -9.17 -10.83 8.37
C TRP A 106 -9.13 -12.11 9.24
N LEU A 107 -7.99 -12.79 9.31
CA LEU A 107 -7.80 -13.95 10.19
C LEU A 107 -8.00 -13.58 11.66
N ILE A 108 -7.43 -12.45 12.10
CA ILE A 108 -7.58 -11.94 13.47
C ILE A 108 -9.04 -11.57 13.76
N ASN A 109 -9.71 -10.83 12.86
CA ASN A 109 -11.11 -10.46 13.00
C ASN A 109 -12.03 -11.71 13.06
N LYS A 110 -11.67 -12.78 12.34
CA LYS A 110 -12.38 -14.06 12.38
C LYS A 110 -12.20 -14.77 13.71
N GLN A 111 -10.98 -14.78 14.26
CA GLN A 111 -10.69 -15.35 15.59
C GLN A 111 -11.39 -14.58 16.72
N MET A 112 -11.47 -13.26 16.60
CA MET A 112 -12.14 -12.40 17.59
C MET A 112 -13.67 -12.39 17.45
N GLY A 113 -14.25 -13.10 16.47
CA GLY A 113 -15.70 -13.19 16.29
C GLY A 113 -16.38 -11.87 15.86
N VAL A 114 -15.61 -10.92 15.32
CA VAL A 114 -16.09 -9.59 14.91
C VAL A 114 -16.77 -9.64 13.52
N LEU A 115 -16.41 -10.62 12.69
CA LEU A 115 -16.88 -10.77 11.30
C LEU A 115 -18.33 -11.30 11.15
N GLY A 116 -19.22 -11.04 12.11
CA GLY A 116 -20.59 -11.59 12.13
C GLY A 116 -21.59 -10.86 13.02
N LYS A 117 -21.41 -9.57 13.28
CA LYS A 117 -22.43 -8.71 13.90
C LYS A 117 -22.85 -7.60 12.97
#